data_AF-A0A511BV77-F1
#
_entry.id   AF-A0A511BV77-F1
#
_cell.length_a   1.000
_cell.length_b   1.000
_cell.length_c   1.000
_cell.angle_alpha   90.00
_cell.angle_beta   90.00
_cell.angle_gamma   90.00
#
_symmetry.space_group_name_H-M   'P 1'
#
loop_
_entity.id
_entity.type
_entity.pdbx_description
1 polymer ?
#
loop_
_entity_poly.entity_id
_entity_poly.type
_entity_poly.pdbx_seq_one_letter_code
_entity_poly.pdbx_strand_id
1 'polypeptide(L)'
;METSRCLIDRLGGVQSVAENLELNWKRVHNWTRPGRTIPARLWPKLMRLGDRRGVAVTLEMLESLGANPTERGAEPHKQSPPN
;
A
#
# COMPACT_ATOMS: atom_id res chain seq x y z
N MET A 1 -6.20 -4.82 -9.92
CA MET A 1 -5.37 -4.90 -8.70
C MET A 1 -5.58 -3.63 -7.90
N GLU A 2 -6.05 -3.76 -6.66
CA GLU A 2 -6.16 -2.62 -5.75
C GLU A 2 -4.74 -2.16 -5.37
N THR A 3 -4.49 -0.84 -5.33
CA THR A 3 -3.17 -0.28 -4.97
C THR A 3 -3.27 0.54 -3.69
N SER A 4 -2.15 0.76 -3.01
CA SER A 4 -2.08 1.59 -1.81
C SER A 4 -2.65 2.99 -2.09
N ARG A 5 -2.42 3.53 -3.28
CA ARG A 5 -3.00 4.80 -3.72
C ARG A 5 -4.53 4.76 -3.76
N CYS A 6 -5.12 3.71 -4.35
CA CYS A 6 -6.57 3.57 -4.45
C CYS A 6 -7.24 3.43 -3.07
N LEU A 7 -6.65 2.63 -2.18
CA LEU A 7 -7.14 2.51 -0.80
C LEU A 7 -7.11 3.86 -0.07
N ILE A 8 -5.99 4.57 -0.15
CA ILE A 8 -5.82 5.87 0.53
C ILE A 8 -6.81 6.90 -0.01
N ASP A 9 -7.08 6.90 -1.31
CA ASP A 9 -8.08 7.76 -1.94
C ASP A 9 -9.50 7.47 -1.41
N ARG A 10 -9.91 6.20 -1.37
CA ARG A 10 -11.21 5.78 -0.80
C ARG A 10 -11.38 6.15 0.67
N LEU A 11 -10.30 6.14 1.45
CA LEU A 11 -10.31 6.53 2.87
C LEU A 11 -10.40 8.06 3.09
N GLY A 12 -10.47 8.86 2.02
CA GLY A 12 -10.57 10.32 2.07
C GLY A 12 -9.28 11.04 1.68
N GLY A 13 -8.32 10.33 1.09
CA GLY A 13 -7.08 10.90 0.56
C GLY A 13 -5.94 11.01 1.58
N VAL A 14 -4.75 11.37 1.08
CA VAL A 14 -3.49 11.39 1.84
C VAL A 14 -3.56 12.28 3.07
N GLN A 15 -4.16 13.47 2.98
CA GLN A 15 -4.26 14.39 4.12
C GLN A 15 -5.19 13.82 5.20
N SER A 16 -6.41 13.39 4.82
CA SER A 16 -7.37 12.87 5.79
C SER A 16 -6.85 11.63 6.50
N VAL A 17 -6.20 10.72 5.77
CA VAL A 17 -5.56 9.55 6.35
C VAL A 17 -4.40 9.95 7.27
N ALA A 18 -3.59 10.92 6.90
CA ALA A 18 -2.49 11.40 7.74
C ALA A 18 -2.99 12.00 9.06
N GLU A 19 -4.04 12.82 9.02
CA GLU A 19 -4.66 13.41 10.20
C GLU A 19 -5.24 12.33 11.12
N ASN A 20 -5.99 11.37 10.57
CA ASN A 20 -6.61 10.30 11.36
C ASN A 20 -5.61 9.33 11.98
N LEU A 21 -4.43 9.15 11.36
CA LEU A 21 -3.37 8.32 11.92
C LEU A 21 -2.33 9.11 12.73
N GLU A 22 -2.48 10.43 12.86
CA GLU A 22 -1.54 11.33 13.52
C GLU A 22 -0.13 11.21 12.93
N LEU A 23 -0.06 11.15 11.60
CA LEU A 23 1.17 10.99 10.84
C LEU A 23 1.47 12.21 10.00
N ASN A 24 2.74 12.38 9.68
CA ASN A 24 3.14 13.34 8.66
C ASN A 24 2.57 12.92 7.30
N TRP A 25 1.88 13.83 6.61
CA TRP A 25 1.29 13.59 5.29
C TRP A 25 2.31 13.06 4.27
N LYS A 26 3.58 13.46 4.34
CA LYS A 26 4.65 12.94 3.47
C LYS A 26 4.86 11.45 3.65
N ARG A 27 4.65 10.94 4.87
CA ARG A 27 4.78 9.51 5.19
C ARG A 27 3.66 8.71 4.54
N VAL A 28 2.43 9.23 4.60
CA VAL A 28 1.26 8.64 3.95
C VAL A 28 1.39 8.71 2.43
N HIS A 29 1.84 9.86 1.90
CA HIS A 29 2.14 10.02 0.48
C HIS A 29 3.17 9.00 0.00
N ASN A 30 4.19 8.71 0.81
CA ASN A 30 5.21 7.73 0.46
C ASN A 30 4.64 6.31 0.30
N TRP A 31 3.54 5.95 0.98
CA TRP A 31 2.89 4.64 0.80
C TRP A 31 2.19 4.51 -0.56
N THR A 32 1.89 5.63 -1.23
CA THR A 32 1.29 5.62 -2.56
C THR A 32 2.31 5.40 -3.68
N ARG A 33 3.62 5.40 -3.36
CA ARG A 33 4.71 5.18 -4.32
C ARG A 33 4.87 3.68 -4.62
N PRO A 34 5.24 3.30 -5.85
CA PRO A 34 5.51 1.91 -6.20
C PRO A 34 6.63 1.32 -5.32
N GLY A 35 6.49 0.04 -4.95
CA GLY A 35 7.45 -0.66 -4.09
C GLY A 35 7.47 -0.22 -2.62
N ARG A 36 6.57 0.69 -2.20
CA ARG A 36 6.40 1.08 -0.80
C ARG A 36 5.14 0.44 -0.22
N THR A 37 5.24 0.07 1.05
CA THR A 37 4.18 -0.67 1.75
C THR A 37 3.73 0.10 2.98
N ILE A 38 2.48 -0.16 3.38
CA ILE A 38 1.90 0.38 4.60
C ILE A 38 2.41 -0.45 5.79
N PRO A 39 2.98 0.16 6.85
CA PRO A 39 3.45 -0.58 8.02
C PRO A 39 2.34 -1.38 8.70
N ALA A 40 2.58 -2.68 8.97
CA ALA A 40 1.61 -3.59 9.60
C ALA A 40 1.05 -3.08 10.93
N ARG A 41 1.87 -2.40 11.74
CA ARG A 41 1.45 -1.76 12.99
C ARG A 41 0.31 -0.72 12.84
N LEU A 42 0.11 -0.20 11.62
CA LEU A 42 -0.93 0.79 11.31
C LEU A 42 -2.19 0.17 10.70
N TRP A 43 -2.16 -1.12 10.37
CA TRP A 43 -3.30 -1.81 9.77
C TRP A 43 -4.57 -1.75 10.64
N PRO A 44 -4.52 -2.00 11.97
CA PRO A 44 -5.72 -1.89 12.80
C PRO A 44 -6.32 -0.47 12.80
N LYS A 45 -5.47 0.57 12.69
CA LYS A 45 -5.93 1.96 12.60
C LYS A 45 -6.62 2.23 11.26
N LEU A 46 -6.08 1.71 10.16
CA LEU A 46 -6.70 1.82 8.84
C LEU A 46 -8.02 1.06 8.74
N MET A 47 -8.11 -0.13 9.34
CA MET A 47 -9.37 -0.89 9.40
C MET A 47 -10.46 -0.13 10.14
N ARG A 48 -10.13 0.47 11.30
CA ARG A 48 -11.07 1.34 12.04
C ARG A 48 -11.47 2.58 11.26
N LEU A 49 -10.53 3.18 10.52
CA LEU A 49 -10.82 4.34 9.67
C LEU A 49 -11.75 3.94 8.52
N GLY A 50 -11.52 2.77 7.91
CA GLY A 50 -12.37 2.19 6.89
C GLY A 50 -13.80 2.01 7.37
N ASP A 51 -13.99 1.38 8.52
CA ASP A 51 -15.30 1.20 9.17
C ASP A 51 -16.05 2.54 9.35
N ARG A 52 -15.37 3.56 9.88
CA ARG A 52 -15.93 4.91 10.04
C ARG A 52 -16.29 5.61 8.73
N ARG A 53 -15.60 5.27 7.64
CA ARG A 53 -15.80 5.85 6.30
C ARG A 53 -16.72 5.01 5.42
N GLY A 54 -17.20 3.85 5.89
CA GLY A 54 -17.95 2.89 5.08
C GLY A 54 -17.11 2.19 4.00
N VAL A 55 -15.79 2.12 4.19
CA VAL A 55 -14.85 1.44 3.29
C VAL A 55 -14.42 0.12 3.93
N ALA A 56 -14.73 -0.98 3.27
CA ALA A 56 -14.31 -2.31 3.70
C ALA A 56 -12.78 -2.47 3.53
N VAL A 57 -12.04 -2.30 4.63
CA VAL A 57 -10.60 -2.54 4.70
C VAL A 57 -10.37 -3.84 5.45
N THR A 58 -10.05 -4.90 4.72
CA THR A 58 -9.78 -6.23 5.29
C THR A 58 -8.29 -6.47 5.49
N LEU A 59 -7.96 -7.44 6.34
CA LEU A 59 -6.57 -7.87 6.52
C LEU A 59 -5.99 -8.41 5.21
N GLU A 60 -6.73 -9.26 4.50
CA GLU A 60 -6.32 -9.83 3.20
C GLU A 60 -6.00 -8.74 2.15
N MET A 61 -6.77 -7.65 2.15
CA MET A 61 -6.52 -6.50 1.29
C MET A 61 -5.21 -5.80 1.67
N LEU A 62 -4.98 -5.55 2.96
CA LEU A 62 -3.74 -4.93 3.45
C LEU A 62 -2.52 -5.84 3.23
N GLU A 63 -2.69 -7.15 3.37
CA GLU A 63 -1.69 -8.16 3.04
C GLU A 63 -1.38 -8.16 1.54
N SER A 64 -2.38 -8.08 0.67
CA SER A 64 -2.15 -7.96 -0.78
C SER A 64 -1.43 -6.66 -1.18
N LEU A 65 -1.58 -5.59 -0.39
CA LEU A 65 -0.86 -4.32 -0.59
C LEU A 65 0.56 -4.36 -0.02
N GLY A 66 0.78 -5.10 1.07
CA GLY A 66 2.07 -5.25 1.75
C GLY A 66 2.95 -6.33 1.12
N ALA A 67 2.33 -7.40 0.64
CA ALA A 67 2.87 -8.32 -0.33
C ALA A 67 2.89 -7.59 -1.68
N ASN A 68 3.76 -6.60 -1.81
CA ASN A 68 4.29 -6.30 -3.13
C ASN A 68 5.00 -7.60 -3.56
N PRO A 69 4.50 -8.35 -4.56
CA PRO A 69 5.46 -8.91 -5.48
C PRO A 69 6.11 -7.66 -6.05
N THR A 70 7.28 -7.29 -5.55
CA THR A 70 8.27 -6.85 -6.53
C THR A 70 8.34 -8.04 -7.46
N GLU A 71 7.56 -7.97 -8.54
CA GLU A 71 7.93 -8.49 -9.82
C GLU A 71 9.37 -7.99 -9.97
N ARG A 72 10.29 -8.83 -9.47
CA ARG A 72 11.56 -9.01 -10.11
C ARG A 72 11.16 -9.03 -11.57
N GLY A 73 11.56 -8.02 -12.31
CA GLY A 73 12.13 -8.30 -13.61
C GLY A 73 13.20 -9.38 -13.40
N ALA A 74 12.78 -10.63 -13.23
CA ALA A 74 13.39 -11.75 -13.88
C ALA A 74 12.98 -11.57 -15.34
N GLU A 75 13.54 -10.55 -15.98
CA GLU A 75 13.95 -10.75 -17.36
C GLU A 75 14.76 -12.06 -17.32
N PRO A 76 14.43 -13.10 -18.10
CA PRO A 76 15.32 -14.23 -18.23
C PRO A 76 16.64 -13.62 -18.71
N HIS A 77 17.67 -13.67 -17.85
CA HIS A 77 19.03 -13.35 -18.25
C HIS A 77 19.27 -14.20 -19.48
N LYS A 78 19.23 -13.57 -20.67
CA LYS A 78 19.49 -14.22 -21.94
C LYS A 78 20.78 -14.97 -21.73
N GLN A 79 20.71 -16.29 -21.84
CA GLN A 79 21.84 -17.17 -21.93
C GLN A 79 22.85 -16.53 -22.89
N SER A 80 24.00 -16.10 -22.39
CA SER A 80 25.15 -15.90 -23.26
C SER A 80 25.44 -17.27 -23.89
N PRO A 81 25.41 -17.41 -25.22
CA PRO A 81 25.91 -18.62 -25.83
C PRO A 81 27.43 -18.69 -25.57
N PRO A 82 27.99 -19.86 -25.28
CA PRO A 82 29.43 -20.02 -25.25
C PRO A 82 29.94 -20.01 -26.69
N ASN A 83 30.72 -18.99 -27.06
CA ASN A 83 31.93 -19.14 -27.88
C ASN A 83 32.75 -17.85 -27.93
#